data_AF-A0A091TGR6-F1
#
_entry.id   AF-A0A091TGR6-F1
#
_cell.length_a   1.000
_cell.length_b   1.000
_cell.length_c   1.000
_cell.angle_alpha   90.00
_cell.angle_beta   90.00
_cell.angle_gamma   90.00
#
_symmetry.space_group_name_H-M   'P 1'
#
loop_
_entity.id
_entity.type
_entity.pdbx_description
1 polymer ?
#
loop_
_entity_poly.entity_id
_entity_poly.type
_entity_poly.pdbx_seq_one_letter_code
_entity_poly.pdbx_strand_id
1 'polypeptide(L)'
;DASPSTSEQRYLFDISSLPETEEVTGAELRILRALPENRSLALSPEGTFHHLLLSTCPSRDGEEPQLLDSSAAELLDMGCLLCFLLGSVSDQSGRLLPPRQLGFSKPRPQPHERALLVAFSRTQRKENLFKEIRDKIKALGSPPFLEPPDPGQEAYPKRRKRRTTIAARSGGRGHGKKA
;
A
#
# COMPACT_ATOMS: atom_id res chain seq x y z
N ASP A 1 -29.69 -26.46 -11.20
CA ASP A 1 -29.42 -25.34 -10.31
C ASP A 1 -28.41 -24.41 -10.98
N ALA A 2 -28.90 -23.56 -11.90
CA ALA A 2 -28.07 -22.74 -12.76
C ALA A 2 -28.11 -21.30 -12.25
N SER A 3 -27.15 -20.94 -11.39
CA SER A 3 -26.87 -19.53 -11.11
C SER A 3 -26.66 -18.81 -12.45
N PRO A 4 -27.29 -17.65 -12.70
CA PRO A 4 -27.14 -16.94 -13.96
C PRO A 4 -25.65 -16.80 -14.22
N SER A 5 -25.19 -17.34 -15.35
CA SER A 5 -23.80 -17.26 -15.75
C SER A 5 -23.51 -15.81 -16.09
N THR A 6 -23.27 -14.98 -15.07
CA THR A 6 -22.78 -13.63 -15.28
C THR A 6 -21.54 -13.77 -16.16
N SER A 7 -21.52 -13.02 -17.25
CA SER A 7 -20.37 -12.90 -18.15
C SER A 7 -19.14 -12.35 -17.43
N GLU A 8 -19.32 -11.86 -16.20
CA GLU A 8 -18.32 -11.20 -15.39
C GLU A 8 -18.19 -11.87 -14.02
N GLN A 9 -17.01 -11.74 -13.42
CA GLN A 9 -16.68 -12.23 -12.09
C GLN A 9 -16.44 -11.06 -11.13
N ARG A 10 -17.19 -11.03 -10.03
CA ARG A 10 -17.10 -9.99 -9.01
C ARG A 10 -16.08 -10.31 -7.93
N TYR A 11 -15.27 -9.32 -7.58
CA TYR A 11 -14.33 -9.35 -6.45
C TYR A 11 -14.68 -8.22 -5.47
N LEU A 12 -14.72 -8.57 -4.19
CA LEU A 12 -15.01 -7.66 -3.09
C LEU A 12 -13.84 -7.71 -2.10
N PHE A 13 -13.33 -6.55 -1.73
CA PHE A 13 -12.25 -6.41 -0.76
C PHE A 13 -12.68 -5.46 0.34
N ASP A 14 -12.55 -5.93 1.58
CA ASP A 14 -12.72 -5.08 2.76
C ASP A 14 -11.40 -4.42 3.11
N ILE A 15 -11.37 -3.09 3.04
CA ILE A 15 -10.22 -2.25 3.35
C ILE A 15 -10.38 -1.52 4.69
N SER A 16 -11.40 -1.84 5.50
CA SER A 16 -11.61 -1.25 6.83
C SER A 16 -10.45 -1.52 7.80
N SER A 17 -9.63 -2.54 7.54
CA SER A 17 -8.43 -2.83 8.31
C SER A 17 -7.26 -1.87 8.04
N LEU A 18 -7.34 -1.04 6.99
CA LEU A 18 -6.30 -0.05 6.71
C LEU A 18 -6.40 1.10 7.72
N PRO A 19 -5.31 1.43 8.46
CA PRO A 19 -5.36 2.47 9.47
C PRO A 19 -5.49 3.86 8.84
N GLU A 20 -6.41 4.68 9.36
CA GLU A 20 -6.67 6.05 8.90
C GLU A 20 -5.44 6.98 9.01
N THR A 21 -4.48 6.64 9.86
CA THR A 21 -3.22 7.39 10.04
C THR A 21 -2.19 7.14 8.95
N GLU A 22 -2.41 6.15 8.08
CA GLU A 22 -1.48 5.80 7.01
C GLU A 22 -1.99 6.29 5.66
N GLU A 23 -1.10 6.90 4.90
CA GLU A 23 -1.38 7.35 3.54
C GLU A 23 -1.15 6.20 2.57
N VAL A 24 -2.20 5.78 1.85
CA VAL A 24 -2.09 4.76 0.80
C VAL A 24 -1.37 5.37 -0.40
N THR A 25 -0.20 4.83 -0.74
CA THR A 25 0.64 5.30 -1.85
C THR A 25 0.45 4.51 -3.13
N GLY A 26 -0.18 3.34 -3.05
CA GLY A 26 -0.52 2.53 -4.21
C GLY A 26 -1.26 1.26 -3.83
N ALA A 27 -1.77 0.55 -4.84
CA ALA A 27 -2.38 -0.77 -4.66
C ALA A 27 -2.14 -1.67 -5.86
N GLU A 28 -2.11 -2.99 -5.64
CA GLU A 28 -1.99 -4.01 -6.66
C GLU A 28 -3.08 -5.08 -6.50
N LEU A 29 -3.86 -5.33 -7.55
CA LEU A 29 -4.83 -6.42 -7.61
C LEU A 29 -4.20 -7.64 -8.30
N ARG A 30 -4.06 -8.74 -7.55
CA ARG A 30 -3.53 -10.02 -8.06
C ARG A 30 -4.64 -11.06 -8.14
N ILE A 31 -4.98 -11.52 -9.34
CA ILE A 31 -6.05 -12.51 -9.56
C ILE A 31 -5.43 -13.86 -9.90
N LEU A 32 -5.87 -14.92 -9.21
CA LEU A 32 -5.38 -16.27 -9.47
C LEU A 32 -6.02 -16.82 -10.76
N ARG A 33 -5.18 -17.36 -11.65
CA ARG A 33 -5.60 -18.09 -12.84
C ARG A 33 -5.24 -19.57 -12.69
N ALA A 34 -6.25 -20.42 -12.59
CA ALA A 34 -6.12 -21.87 -12.64
C ALA A 34 -6.10 -22.37 -14.09
N LEU A 35 -5.84 -23.66 -14.28
CA LEU A 35 -5.99 -24.29 -15.58
C LEU A 35 -7.46 -24.22 -16.03
N PRO A 36 -7.76 -23.70 -17.23
CA PRO A 36 -9.11 -23.73 -17.81
C PRO A 36 -9.73 -25.13 -17.77
N GLU A 37 -11.00 -25.22 -17.36
CA GLU A 37 -11.78 -26.46 -17.46
C GLU A 37 -11.94 -26.88 -18.92
N ASN A 38 -12.22 -25.90 -19.79
CA ASN A 38 -12.38 -26.09 -21.22
C ASN A 38 -11.04 -25.86 -21.94
N ARG A 39 -10.19 -26.89 -21.94
CA ARG A 39 -8.94 -26.90 -22.73
C ARG A 39 -9.19 -26.69 -24.23
N SER A 40 -10.40 -27.03 -24.69
CA SER A 40 -10.88 -26.83 -26.05
C SER A 40 -10.95 -25.36 -26.48
N LEU A 41 -10.90 -24.39 -25.55
CA LEU A 41 -10.87 -22.96 -25.90
C LEU A 41 -9.58 -22.57 -26.62
N ALA A 42 -8.46 -23.21 -26.30
CA ALA A 42 -7.22 -23.06 -27.07
C ALA A 42 -7.33 -23.63 -28.50
N LEU A 43 -8.37 -24.44 -28.78
CA LEU A 43 -8.67 -25.06 -30.07
C LEU A 43 -10.02 -24.56 -30.62
N SER A 44 -10.63 -23.55 -30.00
CA SER A 44 -11.99 -23.14 -30.27
C SER A 44 -12.07 -22.21 -31.50
N PRO A 45 -13.17 -22.27 -32.27
CA PRO A 45 -13.47 -21.26 -33.30
C PRO A 45 -13.67 -19.84 -32.75
N GLU A 46 -13.68 -19.64 -31.42
CA GLU A 46 -13.73 -18.33 -30.76
C GLU A 46 -12.37 -17.61 -30.68
N GLY A 47 -11.29 -18.27 -31.14
CA GLY A 47 -9.95 -17.72 -31.21
C GLY A 47 -9.14 -17.93 -29.93
N THR A 48 -7.81 -17.86 -30.04
CA THR A 48 -6.89 -18.08 -28.91
C THR A 48 -6.60 -16.82 -28.10
N PHE A 49 -6.94 -15.65 -28.64
CA PHE A 49 -6.66 -14.35 -28.04
C PHE A 49 -7.92 -13.77 -27.41
N HIS A 50 -7.75 -13.32 -26.17
CA HIS A 50 -8.80 -12.73 -25.37
C HIS A 50 -8.23 -11.53 -24.62
N HIS A 51 -8.97 -10.44 -24.60
CA HIS A 51 -8.69 -9.30 -23.72
C HIS A 51 -9.51 -9.40 -22.43
N LEU A 52 -8.88 -9.04 -21.31
CA LEU A 52 -9.52 -8.93 -20.01
C LEU A 52 -9.98 -7.50 -19.79
N LEU A 53 -11.18 -7.36 -19.25
CA LEU A 53 -11.77 -6.08 -18.88
C LEU A 53 -11.90 -6.05 -17.37
N LEU A 54 -11.34 -5.02 -16.74
CA LEU A 54 -11.49 -4.78 -15.31
C LEU A 54 -12.28 -3.50 -15.13
N SER A 55 -13.40 -3.53 -14.42
CA SER A 55 -14.24 -2.35 -14.17
C SER A 55 -14.61 -2.21 -12.70
N THR A 56 -15.05 -1.02 -12.32
CA THR A 56 -15.71 -0.77 -11.03
C THR A 56 -17.10 -1.40 -11.02
N CYS A 57 -17.61 -1.74 -9.84
CA CYS A 57 -19.00 -2.19 -9.74
C CYS A 57 -19.97 -1.01 -9.92
N PRO A 58 -21.17 -1.23 -10.51
CA PRO A 58 -22.16 -0.18 -10.67
C PRO A 58 -22.55 0.41 -9.31
N SER A 59 -22.57 1.74 -9.21
CA SER A 59 -22.99 2.44 -8.00
C SER A 59 -24.52 2.46 -7.89
N ARG A 60 -25.02 2.68 -6.67
CA ARG A 60 -26.47 2.79 -6.39
C ARG A 60 -27.14 3.95 -7.13
N ASP A 61 -26.36 4.93 -7.56
CA ASP A 61 -26.83 6.12 -8.26
C ASP A 61 -27.02 5.91 -9.78
N GLY A 62 -26.84 4.69 -10.28
CA GLY A 62 -27.01 4.38 -11.70
C GLY A 62 -25.80 4.76 -12.57
N GLU A 63 -24.64 5.01 -11.96
CA GLU A 63 -23.37 5.12 -12.67
C GLU A 63 -23.03 3.79 -13.36
N GLU A 64 -22.71 3.88 -14.65
CA GLU A 64 -22.24 2.75 -15.45
C GLU A 64 -20.88 2.26 -14.92
N PRO A 65 -20.60 0.95 -14.96
CA PRO A 65 -19.30 0.39 -14.60
C PRO A 65 -18.17 1.07 -15.37
N GLN A 66 -17.28 1.76 -14.66
CA GLN A 66 -16.15 2.43 -15.29
C GLN A 66 -15.05 1.39 -15.56
N LEU A 67 -14.66 1.23 -16.83
CA LEU A 67 -13.51 0.41 -17.19
C LEU A 67 -12.24 1.03 -16.59
N LEU A 68 -11.54 0.25 -15.77
CA LEU A 68 -10.27 0.64 -15.18
C LEU A 68 -9.19 0.53 -16.24
N ASP A 69 -8.61 1.68 -16.57
CA ASP A 69 -7.37 1.77 -17.32
C ASP A 69 -6.18 1.93 -16.36
N SER A 70 -4.98 2.20 -16.88
CA SER A 70 -3.80 2.44 -16.06
C SER A 70 -3.84 3.77 -15.28
N SER A 71 -4.94 4.53 -15.32
CA SER A 71 -5.10 5.77 -14.58
C SER A 71 -5.66 5.53 -13.17
N ALA A 72 -5.42 6.49 -12.28
CA ALA A 72 -5.95 6.42 -10.92
C ALA A 72 -7.47 6.55 -10.96
N ALA A 73 -8.18 5.47 -10.64
CA ALA A 73 -9.63 5.53 -10.48
C ALA A 73 -9.99 6.09 -9.10
N GLU A 74 -10.85 7.10 -9.07
CA GLU A 74 -11.54 7.53 -7.86
C GLU A 74 -12.57 6.45 -7.52
N LEU A 75 -12.15 5.48 -6.71
CA LEU A 75 -13.00 4.34 -6.37
C LEU A 75 -14.04 4.81 -5.34
N LEU A 76 -15.24 5.09 -5.84
CA LEU A 76 -16.33 5.67 -5.06
C LEU A 76 -16.73 4.76 -3.89
N ASP A 77 -16.74 5.40 -2.73
CA ASP A 77 -16.88 4.87 -1.38
C ASP A 77 -18.25 4.20 -1.15
N MET A 78 -18.26 2.87 -1.20
CA MET A 78 -19.35 2.06 -0.64
C MET A 78 -19.03 1.65 0.80
N GLY A 79 -18.42 2.53 1.60
CA GLY A 79 -18.11 2.31 3.00
C GLY A 79 -17.11 1.16 3.17
N CYS A 80 -15.82 1.47 3.05
CA CYS A 80 -14.71 0.54 3.30
C CYS A 80 -14.64 -0.72 2.40
N LEU A 81 -15.55 -0.92 1.45
CA LEU A 81 -15.53 -2.04 0.51
C LEU A 81 -15.14 -1.58 -0.89
N LEU A 82 -14.08 -2.18 -1.43
CA LEU A 82 -13.70 -2.04 -2.84
C LEU A 82 -14.32 -3.15 -3.66
N CYS A 83 -14.83 -2.81 -4.85
CA CYS A 83 -15.57 -3.72 -5.70
C CYS A 83 -15.08 -3.64 -7.15
N PHE A 84 -14.70 -4.80 -7.69
CA PHE A 84 -14.20 -4.95 -9.05
C PHE A 84 -14.97 -6.03 -9.82
N LEU A 85 -15.18 -5.79 -11.11
CA LEU A 85 -15.75 -6.75 -12.05
C LEU A 85 -14.69 -7.13 -13.08
N LEU A 86 -14.47 -8.43 -13.26
CA LEU A 86 -13.60 -8.98 -14.30
C LEU A 86 -14.45 -9.58 -15.41
N GLY A 87 -14.36 -9.03 -16.60
CA GLY A 87 -14.89 -9.58 -17.84
C GLY A 87 -13.80 -10.14 -18.75
N SER A 88 -14.20 -10.90 -19.76
CA SER A 88 -13.31 -11.27 -20.86
C SER A 88 -14.03 -11.23 -22.19
N VAL A 89 -13.34 -10.78 -23.24
CA VAL A 89 -13.87 -10.66 -24.60
C VAL A 89 -13.00 -11.48 -25.55
N SER A 90 -13.62 -12.23 -26.46
CA SER A 90 -12.93 -12.87 -27.59
C SER A 90 -12.61 -11.84 -28.67
N ASP A 91 -11.35 -11.76 -29.07
CA ASP A 91 -10.90 -10.77 -30.07
C ASP A 91 -11.49 -11.06 -31.44
N GLN A 92 -11.74 -12.34 -31.73
CA GLN A 92 -12.27 -12.79 -33.01
C GLN A 92 -13.77 -12.52 -33.16
N SER A 93 -14.54 -12.68 -32.08
CA SER A 93 -16.00 -12.61 -32.13
C SER A 93 -16.59 -11.37 -31.47
N GLY A 94 -15.78 -10.62 -30.70
CA GLY A 94 -16.24 -9.52 -29.85
C GLY A 94 -17.19 -9.97 -28.73
N ARG A 95 -17.37 -11.27 -28.52
CA ARG A 95 -18.32 -11.80 -27.54
C ARG A 95 -17.70 -11.89 -26.15
N LEU A 96 -18.52 -11.56 -25.15
CA LEU A 96 -18.16 -11.78 -23.76
C LEU A 96 -18.11 -13.28 -23.46
N LEU A 97 -17.00 -13.68 -22.85
CA LEU A 97 -16.78 -15.04 -22.35
C LEU A 97 -16.71 -15.01 -20.82
N PRO A 98 -17.33 -15.98 -20.13
CA PRO A 98 -17.21 -16.10 -18.69
C PRO A 98 -15.74 -16.31 -18.26
N PRO A 99 -15.17 -15.50 -17.34
CA PRO A 99 -13.76 -15.63 -16.91
C PRO A 99 -13.35 -17.01 -16.42
N ARG A 100 -14.31 -17.80 -15.89
CA ARG A 100 -14.12 -19.22 -15.53
C ARG A 100 -13.56 -20.05 -16.68
N GLN A 101 -13.98 -19.76 -17.91
CA GLN A 101 -13.51 -20.42 -19.12
C GLN A 101 -12.03 -20.15 -19.39
N LEU A 102 -11.51 -19.00 -18.96
CA LEU A 102 -10.08 -18.67 -19.06
C LEU A 102 -9.27 -19.07 -17.83
N GLY A 103 -9.90 -19.75 -16.86
CA GLY A 103 -9.26 -20.25 -15.65
C GLY A 103 -9.33 -19.31 -14.45
N PHE A 104 -10.09 -18.22 -14.49
CA PHE A 104 -10.22 -17.28 -13.35
C PHE A 104 -11.17 -17.77 -12.25
N SER A 105 -11.60 -19.03 -12.27
CA SER A 105 -12.43 -19.66 -11.24
C SER A 105 -11.77 -20.88 -10.62
N LYS A 106 -12.00 -21.11 -9.32
CA LYS A 106 -11.71 -22.40 -8.68
C LYS A 106 -12.96 -23.31 -8.72
N PRO A 107 -12.79 -24.62 -8.97
CA PRO A 107 -13.87 -25.61 -8.84
C PRO A 107 -14.20 -25.99 -7.37
N ARG A 108 -13.66 -25.28 -6.36
CA ARG A 108 -13.74 -25.67 -4.94
C ARG A 108 -14.22 -24.54 -4.02
N PRO A 109 -14.76 -24.86 -2.82
CA PRO A 109 -15.57 -23.94 -2.02
C PRO A 109 -14.77 -22.95 -1.16
N GLN A 110 -13.46 -22.74 -1.40
CA GLN A 110 -12.68 -21.78 -0.61
C GLN A 110 -13.06 -20.34 -1.02
N PRO A 111 -13.73 -19.56 -0.15
CA PRO A 111 -14.26 -18.25 -0.52
C PRO A 111 -13.15 -17.19 -0.72
N HIS A 112 -11.99 -17.39 -0.10
CA HIS A 112 -10.98 -16.35 0.10
C HIS A 112 -9.76 -16.43 -0.84
N GLU A 113 -9.68 -17.44 -1.72
CA GLU A 113 -8.47 -17.73 -2.51
C GLU A 113 -8.62 -17.43 -4.01
N ARG A 114 -9.31 -16.35 -4.37
CA ARG A 114 -9.58 -16.00 -5.79
C ARG A 114 -8.77 -14.81 -6.28
N ALA A 115 -8.53 -13.83 -5.41
CA ALA A 115 -7.71 -12.67 -5.67
C ALA A 115 -7.18 -12.07 -4.37
N LEU A 116 -6.09 -11.31 -4.46
CA LEU A 116 -5.48 -10.55 -3.38
C LEU A 116 -5.42 -9.08 -3.77
N LEU A 117 -5.78 -8.21 -2.85
CA LEU A 117 -5.53 -6.77 -2.95
C LEU A 117 -4.38 -6.43 -2.02
N VAL A 118 -3.28 -5.93 -2.59
CA VAL A 118 -2.11 -5.50 -1.83
C VAL A 118 -2.10 -3.98 -1.82
N ALA A 119 -2.27 -3.36 -0.65
CA ALA A 119 -2.15 -1.92 -0.48
C ALA A 119 -0.74 -1.58 0.02
N PHE A 120 -0.12 -0.58 -0.60
CA PHE A 120 1.13 0.01 -0.15
C PHE A 120 0.80 1.31 0.60
N SER A 121 1.28 1.44 1.82
CA SER A 121 1.05 2.62 2.64
C SER A 121 2.36 3.22 3.14
N ARG A 122 2.33 4.51 3.47
CA ARG A 122 3.42 5.20 4.14
C ARG A 122 2.90 5.77 5.46
N THR A 123 3.51 5.35 6.56
CA THR A 123 3.23 5.95 7.86
C THR A 123 3.79 7.38 7.92
N GLN A 124 2.99 8.35 8.33
CA GLN A 124 3.46 9.73 8.59
C GLN A 124 4.13 9.86 9.97
N ARG A 125 4.93 8.88 10.42
CA ARG A 125 5.71 8.99 11.66
C ARG A 125 6.81 10.05 11.49
N LYS A 126 6.43 11.30 11.71
CA LYS A 126 7.31 12.48 11.81
C LYS A 126 7.94 12.60 13.21
N GLU A 127 7.97 11.51 13.95
CA GLU A 127 8.62 11.44 15.24
C GLU A 127 9.67 10.34 15.24
N ASN A 128 10.89 10.75 15.57
CA ASN A 128 12.01 9.84 15.71
C ASN A 128 11.59 8.71 16.65
N LEU A 129 11.70 7.46 16.23
CA LEU A 129 11.50 6.29 17.11
C LEU A 129 12.26 6.45 18.44
N PHE A 130 13.45 7.06 18.38
CA PHE A 130 14.27 7.43 19.54
C PHE A 130 13.64 8.48 20.48
N LYS A 131 12.76 9.34 19.98
CA LYS A 131 11.96 10.28 20.80
C LYS A 131 10.84 9.52 21.51
N GLU A 132 10.10 8.66 20.79
CA GLU A 132 9.06 7.80 21.39
C GLU A 132 9.64 6.91 22.51
N ILE A 133 10.77 6.25 22.26
CA ILE A 133 11.46 5.40 23.25
C ILE A 133 11.93 6.23 24.45
N ARG A 134 12.56 7.39 24.23
CA ARG A 134 13.03 8.25 25.34
C ARG A 134 11.88 8.82 26.16
N ASP A 135 10.78 9.19 25.51
CA ASP A 135 9.63 9.77 26.19
C ASP A 135 8.83 8.69 26.92
N LYS A 136 8.78 7.44 26.42
CA LYS A 136 8.29 6.29 27.19
C LYS A 136 9.16 5.98 28.42
N ILE A 137 10.49 6.01 28.31
CA ILE A 137 11.39 5.81 29.46
C ILE A 137 11.20 6.93 30.50
N LYS A 138 11.01 8.18 30.06
CA LYS A 138 10.70 9.31 30.96
C LYS A 138 9.31 9.19 31.60
N ALA A 139 8.31 8.77 30.83
CA ALA A 139 6.92 8.61 31.28
C ALA A 139 6.74 7.41 32.23
N LEU A 140 7.56 6.37 32.07
CA LEU A 140 7.62 5.24 33.01
C LEU A 140 8.18 5.63 34.37
N GLY A 141 8.68 6.85 34.53
CA GLY A 141 9.08 7.42 35.82
C GLY A 141 10.26 6.68 36.44
N SER A 142 11.40 7.36 36.55
CA SER A 142 12.32 7.00 37.64
C SER A 142 11.53 7.05 38.96
N PRO A 143 11.56 6.01 39.81
CA PRO A 143 10.79 6.02 41.04
C PRO A 143 11.21 7.21 41.91
N PRO A 144 10.27 7.96 42.51
CA PRO A 144 10.58 9.00 43.47
C PRO A 144 10.80 8.35 44.85
N PHE A 145 12.02 7.92 45.15
CA PHE A 145 12.39 7.39 46.47
C PHE A 145 13.92 7.26 46.52
N LEU A 146 14.74 7.95 47.31
CA LEU A 146 14.58 8.83 48.47
C LEU A 146 15.62 9.95 48.31
N GLU A 147 15.26 11.19 48.58
CA GLU A 147 16.23 12.21 48.96
C GLU A 147 16.27 12.19 50.50
N PRO A 148 17.33 11.66 51.14
CA PRO A 148 17.52 11.88 52.57
C PRO A 148 17.93 13.34 52.77
N PRO A 149 17.31 14.08 53.70
CA PRO A 149 17.84 15.38 54.07
C PRO A 149 19.11 15.15 54.90
N ASP A 150 20.23 15.77 54.54
CA ASP A 150 21.00 16.56 55.51
C ASP A 150 22.19 17.34 54.89
N PRO A 151 22.66 18.39 55.59
CA PRO A 151 23.11 19.61 54.98
C PRO A 151 24.63 19.70 54.95
N GLY A 152 25.13 20.38 53.92
CA GLY A 152 26.51 20.81 53.85
C GLY A 152 27.38 19.85 53.06
N GLN A 153 27.64 20.20 51.82
CA GLN A 153 28.99 20.53 51.39
C GLN A 153 28.99 20.92 49.90
N GLU A 154 29.30 22.19 49.71
CA GLU A 154 30.14 22.73 48.66
C GLU A 154 29.75 22.46 47.20
N ALA A 155 29.21 23.53 46.61
CA ALA A 155 29.13 23.74 45.18
C ALA A 155 30.49 23.60 44.52
N TYR A 156 30.76 22.45 43.89
CA TYR A 156 31.80 22.35 42.87
C TYR A 156 31.29 22.94 41.56
N PRO A 157 31.82 24.08 41.08
CA PRO A 157 31.42 24.59 39.78
C PRO A 157 31.95 23.65 38.69
N LYS A 158 31.04 23.02 37.95
CA LYS A 158 31.36 22.27 36.72
C LYS A 158 32.00 23.22 35.69
N ARG A 159 33.33 23.24 35.72
CA ARG A 159 34.30 23.53 34.65
C ARG A 159 33.66 24.07 33.35
N ARG A 160 33.66 25.40 33.26
CA ARG A 160 33.39 26.21 32.06
C ARG A 160 34.15 25.62 30.86
N LYS A 161 33.44 24.99 29.90
CA LYS A 161 34.03 24.53 28.64
C LYS A 161 34.41 25.77 27.83
N ARG A 162 35.72 26.04 27.80
CA ARG A 162 36.34 27.22 27.18
C ARG A 162 35.93 27.29 25.69
N ARG A 163 35.24 28.37 25.32
CA ARG A 163 35.00 28.76 23.93
C ARG A 163 36.36 29.17 23.35
N THR A 164 36.83 28.49 22.31
CA THR A 164 37.94 28.98 21.49
C THR A 164 37.44 29.15 20.06
N THR A 165 37.08 30.40 19.75
CA THR A 165 37.07 30.93 18.38
C THR A 165 38.53 31.14 17.97
N ILE A 166 39.01 30.45 16.93
CA ILE A 166 40.30 30.78 16.34
C ILE A 166 40.02 31.77 15.20
N ALA A 167 40.54 32.98 15.39
CA ALA A 167 40.43 34.09 14.46
C ALA A 167 41.14 33.80 13.13
N ALA A 168 40.53 34.28 12.05
CA ALA A 168 41.17 34.46 10.76
C ALA A 168 42.26 35.53 10.84
N ARG A 169 43.43 35.24 10.27
CA ARG A 169 44.47 36.19 9.83
C ARG A 169 45.03 35.61 8.52
N SER A 170 44.60 36.09 7.36
CA SER A 170 45.19 37.22 6.62
C SER A 170 46.67 37.03 6.28
N GLY A 171 46.97 36.90 4.99
CA GLY A 171 48.23 37.34 4.38
C GLY A 171 49.19 36.22 3.97
N GLY A 172 49.26 35.95 2.67
CA GLY A 172 50.28 35.08 2.08
C GLY A 172 50.16 34.99 0.56
N ARG A 173 50.46 36.09 -0.15
CA ARG A 173 50.72 36.07 -1.60
C ARG A 173 51.95 35.19 -1.85
N GLY A 174 51.81 34.16 -2.69
CA GLY A 174 52.93 33.39 -3.21
C GLY A 174 52.66 33.01 -4.66
N HIS A 175 53.21 33.79 -5.58
CA HIS A 175 53.34 33.45 -7.01
C HIS A 175 54.37 32.32 -7.15
N GLY A 176 54.04 31.28 -7.92
CA GLY A 176 54.97 30.23 -8.34
C GLY A 176 54.56 29.67 -9.68
N LYS A 177 55.35 29.96 -10.71
CA LYS A 177 55.14 29.71 -12.15
C LYS A 177 55.74 28.35 -12.55
N LYS A 178 55.07 27.67 -13.49
CA LYS A 178 55.55 26.69 -14.51
C LYS A 178 56.29 25.42 -14.07
N ALA A 179 55.70 24.28 -14.45
CA ALA A 179 56.25 23.38 -15.45
C ALA A 179 55.08 22.82 -16.28
#